data_AF-A0A3B9I1Y8-F1
#
_entry.id   AF-A0A3B9I1Y8-F1
#
_cell.length_a   1.000
_cell.length_b   1.000
_cell.length_c   1.000
_cell.angle_alpha   90.00
_cell.angle_beta   90.00
_cell.angle_gamma   90.00
#
_symmetry.space_group_name_H-M   'P 1'
#
loop_
_entity.id
_entity.type
_entity.pdbx_description
1 polymer ?
#
loop_
_entity_poly.entity_id
_entity_poly.type
_entity_poly.pdbx_seq_one_letter_code
_entity_poly.pdbx_strand_id
1 'polypeptide(L)'
;MKNLNILILTAPFGNGHKMAANSLAETFKQEGCNVIVRDLFTESHPVLTNNISKTHNRLFNLGSTYSYFYYGIDKISSTRLINVYRMFGYNTLKKIIKEYQPHIIINTFPMLSAPEFMRKYQLGVPVINVVTDYCCHRLWINEDFDRIYLATDDLKEKLIKMHIPVSKLEVTGIPIRAGFEEEID
;
A
#
# COMPACT_ATOMS: atom_id res chain seq x y z
N MET A 1 13.80 17.97 -0.37
CA MET A 1 13.96 16.68 0.33
C MET A 1 15.21 15.90 -0.12
N LYS A 2 16.29 16.58 -0.51
CA LYS A 2 17.39 15.94 -1.25
C LYS A 2 18.06 14.83 -0.45
N ASN A 3 18.38 13.73 -1.13
CA ASN A 3 19.09 12.54 -0.61
C ASN A 3 18.32 11.66 0.38
N LEU A 4 17.00 11.81 0.52
CA LEU A 4 16.20 10.81 1.24
C LEU A 4 16.02 9.56 0.36
N ASN A 5 16.17 8.39 0.99
CA ASN A 5 15.89 7.09 0.39
C ASN A 5 14.44 6.70 0.68
N ILE A 6 13.60 6.60 -0.35
CA ILE A 6 12.18 6.28 -0.24
C ILE A 6 11.93 4.92 -0.88
N LEU A 7 11.39 4.00 -0.07
CA LEU A 7 10.95 2.69 -0.53
C LEU A 7 9.44 2.71 -0.72
N ILE A 8 8.96 2.50 -1.94
CA ILE A 8 7.53 2.38 -2.23
C ILE A 8 7.21 0.90 -2.48
N LEU A 9 6.24 0.36 -1.74
CA LEU A 9 5.78 -1.02 -1.82
C LEU A 9 4.42 -1.09 -2.53
N THR A 10 4.34 -1.93 -3.57
CA THR A 10 3.14 -2.16 -4.38
C THR A 10 2.96 -3.66 -4.66
N ALA A 11 1.83 -4.04 -5.27
CA ALA A 11 1.55 -5.41 -5.72
C ALA A 11 0.93 -5.42 -7.13
N PRO A 12 0.85 -6.58 -7.82
CA PRO A 12 0.41 -6.67 -9.21
C PRO A 12 -1.09 -7.01 -9.35
N PHE A 13 -1.92 -6.55 -8.40
CA PHE A 13 -3.36 -6.82 -8.38
C PHE A 13 -4.12 -5.62 -8.92
N GLY A 14 -4.22 -5.53 -10.25
CA GLY A 14 -4.72 -4.35 -10.95
C GLY A 14 -3.65 -3.28 -11.17
N ASN A 15 -3.88 -2.39 -12.14
CA ASN A 15 -2.88 -1.40 -12.52
C ASN A 15 -2.88 -0.15 -11.61
N GLY A 16 -3.99 0.15 -10.93
CA GLY A 16 -4.16 1.39 -10.13
C GLY A 16 -3.08 1.57 -9.04
N HIS A 17 -2.85 0.56 -8.21
CA HIS A 17 -1.86 0.60 -7.13
C HIS A 17 -0.44 0.91 -7.63
N LYS A 18 -0.07 0.30 -8.76
CA LYS A 18 1.24 0.51 -9.40
C LYS A 18 1.34 1.89 -10.04
N MET A 19 0.25 2.40 -10.61
CA MET A 19 0.21 3.76 -11.15
C MET A 19 0.35 4.81 -10.06
N ALA A 20 -0.33 4.64 -8.92
CA ALA A 20 -0.15 5.51 -7.76
C ALA A 20 1.29 5.46 -7.22
N ALA A 21 1.88 4.26 -7.10
CA ALA A 21 3.28 4.10 -6.70
C ALA A 21 4.25 4.82 -7.63
N ASN A 22 4.05 4.68 -8.94
CA ASN A 22 4.91 5.31 -9.93
C ASN A 22 4.75 6.83 -9.95
N SER A 23 3.53 7.35 -9.76
CA SER A 23 3.27 8.79 -9.70
C SER A 23 3.99 9.42 -8.51
N LEU A 24 3.87 8.81 -7.32
CA LEU A 24 4.65 9.21 -6.14
C LEU A 24 6.15 9.13 -6.40
N ALA A 25 6.63 8.05 -7.03
CA ALA A 25 8.05 7.88 -7.31
C ALA A 25 8.60 8.97 -8.23
N GLU A 26 7.82 9.40 -9.22
CA GLU A 26 8.19 10.48 -10.13
C GLU A 26 8.30 11.81 -9.36
N THR A 27 7.28 12.19 -8.60
CA THR A 27 7.28 13.41 -7.79
C THR A 27 8.47 13.44 -6.81
N PHE A 28 8.71 12.36 -6.07
CA PHE A 28 9.83 12.32 -5.12
C PHE A 28 11.20 12.37 -5.81
N LYS A 29 11.35 11.79 -7.00
CA LYS A 29 12.59 11.90 -7.78
C LYS A 29 12.83 13.33 -8.26
N GLN A 30 11.79 14.04 -8.70
CA GLN A 30 11.87 15.46 -9.08
C GLN A 30 12.31 16.33 -7.89
N GLU A 31 11.87 15.98 -6.68
CA GLU A 31 12.28 16.61 -5.41
C GLU A 31 13.70 16.25 -4.93
N GLY A 32 14.42 15.43 -5.70
CA GLY A 32 15.80 15.01 -5.44
C GLY A 32 15.95 13.87 -4.44
N CYS A 33 14.91 13.08 -4.21
CA CYS A 33 14.99 11.85 -3.41
C CYS A 33 15.52 10.68 -4.24
N ASN A 34 16.19 9.74 -3.59
CA ASN A 34 16.42 8.41 -4.14
C ASN A 34 15.15 7.60 -3.92
N VAL A 35 14.57 7.01 -4.97
CA VAL A 35 13.31 6.27 -4.85
C VAL A 35 13.39 4.93 -5.57
N ILE A 36 12.99 3.86 -4.87
CA ILE A 36 12.76 2.54 -5.46
C ILE A 36 11.30 2.11 -5.25
N VAL A 37 10.72 1.52 -6.29
CA VAL A 37 9.38 0.90 -6.23
C VAL A 37 9.58 -0.61 -6.29
N ARG A 38 9.00 -1.35 -5.35
CA ARG A 38 9.16 -2.80 -5.23
C ARG A 38 7.82 -3.50 -5.19
N ASP A 39 7.68 -4.52 -6.04
CA ASP A 39 6.54 -5.43 -6.00
C ASP A 39 6.84 -6.53 -4.98
N LEU A 40 6.53 -6.25 -3.72
CA LEU A 40 6.88 -7.15 -2.63
C LEU A 40 6.23 -8.53 -2.80
N PHE A 41 5.07 -8.60 -3.46
CA PHE A 41 4.36 -9.85 -3.66
C PHE A 41 5.03 -10.74 -4.70
N THR A 42 5.33 -10.18 -5.86
CA THR A 42 5.99 -10.93 -6.93
C THR A 42 7.41 -11.31 -6.52
N GLU A 43 8.14 -10.41 -5.86
CA GLU A 43 9.52 -10.67 -5.43
C GLU A 43 9.63 -11.71 -4.31
N SER A 44 8.58 -11.85 -3.48
CA SER A 44 8.58 -12.83 -2.39
C SER A 44 8.10 -14.20 -2.82
N HIS A 45 7.03 -14.25 -3.62
CA HIS A 45 6.37 -15.49 -3.99
C HIS A 45 5.88 -15.45 -5.45
N PRO A 46 6.78 -15.46 -6.45
CA PRO A 46 6.44 -15.16 -7.84
C PRO A 46 5.39 -16.10 -8.43
N VAL A 47 5.49 -17.41 -8.19
CA VAL A 47 4.53 -18.40 -8.73
C VAL A 47 3.13 -18.18 -8.13
N LEU A 48 3.05 -18.05 -6.80
CA LEU A 48 1.79 -17.83 -6.10
C LEU A 48 1.14 -16.51 -6.54
N THR A 49 1.91 -15.43 -6.52
CA THR A 49 1.45 -14.09 -6.89
C THR A 49 0.97 -14.04 -8.33
N ASN A 50 1.69 -14.65 -9.27
CA ASN A 50 1.27 -14.70 -10.68
C ASN A 50 -0.05 -15.45 -10.87
N ASN A 51 -0.26 -16.56 -10.14
CA ASN A 51 -1.51 -17.33 -10.22
C ASN A 51 -2.69 -16.55 -9.64
N ILE A 52 -2.50 -15.90 -8.49
CA ILE A 52 -3.55 -15.08 -7.86
C ILE A 52 -3.86 -13.87 -8.74
N SER A 53 -2.85 -13.16 -9.26
CA SER A 53 -3.04 -11.98 -10.10
C SER A 53 -3.76 -12.32 -11.41
N LYS A 54 -3.39 -13.43 -12.08
CA LYS A 54 -4.11 -13.90 -13.27
C LYS A 54 -5.58 -14.23 -12.97
N THR A 55 -5.83 -14.89 -11.84
CA THR A 55 -7.19 -15.23 -11.42
C THR A 55 -8.00 -13.98 -11.11
N HIS A 56 -7.43 -13.04 -10.36
CA HIS A 56 -8.03 -11.76 -10.05
C HIS A 56 -8.41 -10.98 -11.32
N ASN A 57 -7.49 -10.83 -12.28
CA ASN A 57 -7.76 -10.13 -13.54
C ASN A 57 -8.86 -10.80 -14.36
N ARG A 58 -8.89 -12.14 -14.43
CA ARG A 58 -9.96 -12.88 -15.10
C ARG A 58 -11.32 -12.61 -14.44
N LEU A 59 -11.37 -12.65 -13.12
CA LEU A 59 -12.58 -12.41 -12.34
C LEU A 59 -13.06 -10.96 -12.41
N PHE A 60 -12.14 -9.99 -12.43
CA PHE A 60 -12.47 -8.57 -12.56
C PHE A 60 -13.15 -8.29 -13.92
N ASN A 61 -12.61 -8.86 -15.00
CA ASN A 61 -13.18 -8.71 -16.34
C ASN A 61 -14.58 -9.34 -16.50
N LEU A 62 -15.03 -10.17 -15.55
CA LEU A 62 -16.36 -10.76 -15.53
C LEU A 62 -17.39 -9.91 -14.73
N GLY A 63 -17.00 -8.74 -14.22
CA GLY A 63 -17.88 -7.71 -13.68
C GLY A 63 -18.50 -7.94 -12.29
N SER A 64 -18.42 -9.15 -11.73
CA SER A 64 -19.18 -9.54 -10.53
C SER A 64 -18.35 -9.73 -9.24
N THR A 65 -17.05 -9.42 -9.26
CA THR A 65 -16.14 -9.88 -8.19
C THR A 65 -15.64 -8.84 -7.21
N TYR A 66 -15.71 -7.54 -7.54
CA TYR A 66 -15.26 -6.49 -6.61
C TYR A 66 -15.99 -6.56 -5.26
N SER A 67 -17.32 -6.73 -5.30
CA SER A 67 -18.15 -6.91 -4.10
C SER A 67 -17.82 -8.21 -3.36
N TYR A 68 -17.63 -9.33 -4.06
CA TYR A 68 -17.27 -10.62 -3.46
C TYR A 68 -15.89 -10.61 -2.79
N PHE A 69 -14.89 -9.97 -3.41
CA PHE A 69 -13.57 -9.78 -2.80
C PHE A 69 -13.66 -8.87 -1.57
N TYR A 70 -14.38 -7.76 -1.68
CA TYR A 70 -14.57 -6.80 -0.60
C TYR A 70 -15.28 -7.42 0.62
N TYR A 71 -16.47 -8.01 0.43
CA TYR A 71 -17.21 -8.67 1.51
C TYR A 71 -16.55 -9.96 1.99
N GLY A 72 -15.83 -10.66 1.12
CA GLY A 72 -15.06 -11.85 1.45
C GLY A 72 -13.92 -11.53 2.41
N ILE A 73 -13.12 -10.51 2.13
CA ILE A 73 -12.00 -10.10 3.00
C ILE A 73 -12.49 -9.59 4.36
N ASP A 74 -13.61 -8.85 4.40
CA ASP A 74 -14.19 -8.40 5.68
C ASP A 74 -14.73 -9.58 6.52
N LYS A 75 -15.27 -10.64 5.90
CA LYS A 75 -15.72 -11.87 6.56
C LYS A 75 -14.59 -12.83 6.95
N ILE A 76 -13.44 -12.76 6.29
CA ILE A 76 -12.27 -13.64 6.52
C ILE A 76 -11.36 -13.11 7.65
N SER A 77 -11.87 -12.23 8.50
CA SER A 77 -11.18 -11.67 9.68
C SER A 77 -10.88 -12.67 10.82
N SER A 78 -10.65 -13.94 10.50
CA SER A 78 -9.97 -14.86 11.43
C SER A 78 -8.56 -14.33 11.72
N THR A 79 -8.20 -14.25 12.99
CA THR A 79 -6.87 -13.82 13.47
C THR A 79 -5.72 -14.62 12.84
N ARG A 80 -5.97 -15.86 12.40
CA ARG A 80 -4.95 -16.71 11.79
C ARG A 80 -4.54 -16.28 10.39
N LEU A 81 -5.50 -15.97 9.50
CA LEU A 81 -5.19 -15.59 8.12
C LEU A 81 -4.55 -14.19 8.04
N ILE A 82 -5.00 -13.27 8.89
CA ILE A 82 -4.38 -11.95 9.00
C ILE A 82 -2.92 -12.05 9.48
N ASN A 83 -2.61 -12.98 10.39
CA ASN A 83 -1.24 -13.21 10.86
C ASN A 83 -0.33 -13.78 9.76
N VAL A 84 -0.85 -14.69 8.93
CA VAL A 84 -0.11 -15.17 7.75
C VAL A 84 0.14 -14.02 6.77
N TYR A 85 -0.88 -13.18 6.53
CA TYR A 85 -0.76 -12.03 5.66
C TYR A 85 0.26 -10.99 6.17
N ARG A 86 0.31 -10.74 7.49
CA ARG A 86 1.34 -9.88 8.12
C ARG A 86 2.76 -10.36 7.85
N MET A 87 2.97 -11.67 7.80
CA MET A 87 4.29 -12.26 7.53
C MET A 87 4.60 -12.38 6.03
N PHE A 88 3.66 -12.03 5.16
CA PHE A 88 3.85 -12.16 3.73
C PHE A 88 4.92 -11.19 3.23
N GLY A 89 5.94 -11.74 2.56
CA GLY A 89 7.08 -10.99 2.04
C GLY A 89 8.06 -10.44 3.08
N TYR A 90 7.96 -10.86 4.35
CA TYR A 90 8.79 -10.36 5.45
C TYR A 90 10.29 -10.54 5.22
N ASN A 91 10.72 -11.70 4.71
CA ASN A 91 12.14 -11.97 4.43
C ASN A 91 12.69 -11.14 3.26
N THR A 92 11.88 -10.93 2.22
CA THR A 92 12.23 -10.07 1.08
C THR A 92 12.34 -8.62 1.54
N LEU A 93 11.36 -8.14 2.29
CA LEU A 93 11.37 -6.82 2.88
C LEU A 93 12.61 -6.59 3.76
N LYS A 94 12.97 -7.57 4.60
CA LYS A 94 14.19 -7.53 5.42
C LYS A 94 15.45 -7.29 4.58
N LYS A 95 15.58 -7.99 3.44
CA LYS A 95 16.74 -7.83 2.53
C LYS A 95 16.74 -6.44 1.91
N ILE A 96 15.60 -6.00 1.41
CA ILE A 96 15.45 -4.66 0.80
C ILE A 96 15.83 -3.57 1.80
N ILE A 97 15.30 -3.61 3.03
CA ILE A 97 15.62 -2.63 4.08
C ILE A 97 17.11 -2.64 4.38
N LYS A 98 17.72 -3.84 4.53
CA LYS A 98 19.14 -3.97 4.85
C LYS A 98 20.03 -3.36 3.76
N GLU A 99 19.70 -3.59 2.50
CA GLU A 99 20.48 -3.12 1.34
C GLU A 99 20.25 -1.64 1.04
N TYR A 100 19.00 -1.20 1.07
CA TYR A 100 18.60 0.13 0.62
C TYR A 100 18.60 1.19 1.72
N GLN A 101 18.48 0.78 2.99
CA GLN A 101 18.40 1.68 4.15
C GLN A 101 17.39 2.83 3.93
N PRO A 102 16.09 2.52 3.77
CA PRO A 102 15.07 3.55 3.53
C PRO A 102 14.93 4.47 4.74
N HIS A 103 14.76 5.76 4.46
CA HIS A 103 14.37 6.76 5.46
C HIS A 103 12.85 6.78 5.64
N ILE A 104 12.09 6.37 4.61
CA ILE A 104 10.62 6.32 4.62
C ILE A 104 10.19 5.09 3.80
N ILE A 105 9.14 4.40 4.28
CA ILE A 105 8.44 3.37 3.51
C ILE A 105 7.03 3.84 3.20
N ILE A 106 6.59 3.70 1.95
CA ILE A 106 5.25 4.06 1.49
C ILE A 106 4.57 2.83 0.91
N ASN A 107 3.39 2.48 1.40
CA ASN A 107 2.55 1.43 0.82
C ASN A 107 1.50 2.05 -0.10
N THR A 108 1.33 1.48 -1.30
CA THR A 108 0.21 1.80 -2.21
C THR A 108 -0.71 0.60 -2.46
N PHE A 109 -0.52 -0.46 -1.68
CA PHE A 109 -1.33 -1.67 -1.61
C PHE A 109 -1.49 -2.04 -0.12
N PRO A 110 -2.58 -2.70 0.33
CA PRO A 110 -2.84 -2.92 1.75
C PRO A 110 -1.88 -3.93 2.40
N MET A 111 -0.61 -3.58 2.55
CA MET A 111 0.44 -4.45 3.08
C MET A 111 0.65 -4.25 4.58
N LEU A 112 0.62 -5.35 5.33
CA LEU A 112 0.85 -5.32 6.77
C LEU A 112 2.29 -5.68 7.17
N SER A 113 3.13 -6.13 6.25
CA SER A 113 4.48 -6.62 6.57
C SER A 113 5.46 -5.51 6.95
N ALA A 114 5.40 -4.35 6.29
CA ALA A 114 6.23 -3.18 6.64
C ALA A 114 5.98 -2.64 8.05
N PRO A 115 4.75 -2.26 8.43
CA PRO A 115 4.51 -1.75 9.77
C PRO A 115 4.80 -2.81 10.86
N GLU A 116 4.45 -4.07 10.61
CA GLU A 116 4.74 -5.19 11.50
C GLU A 116 6.25 -5.38 11.72
N PHE A 117 7.05 -5.27 10.65
CA PHE A 117 8.50 -5.38 10.71
C PHE A 117 9.12 -4.27 11.54
N MET A 118 8.70 -3.01 11.30
CA MET A 118 9.22 -1.86 12.05
C MET A 118 8.90 -1.96 13.52
N ARG A 119 7.65 -2.29 13.88
CA ARG A 119 7.25 -2.50 15.28
C ARG A 119 8.06 -3.62 15.93
N LYS A 120 8.13 -4.79 15.30
CA LYS A 120 8.78 -5.99 15.87
C LYS A 120 10.27 -5.78 16.16
N TYR A 121 10.96 -5.03 15.31
CA TYR A 121 12.38 -4.74 15.46
C TYR A 121 12.67 -3.36 16.06
N GLN A 122 11.64 -2.62 16.49
CA GLN A 122 11.75 -1.28 17.08
C GLN A 122 12.57 -0.32 16.21
N LEU A 123 12.34 -0.37 14.90
CA LEU A 123 13.01 0.49 13.93
C LEU A 123 12.24 1.80 13.79
N GLY A 124 12.95 2.92 13.82
CA GLY A 124 12.35 4.26 13.70
C GLY A 124 12.06 4.72 12.27
N VAL A 125 11.99 3.80 11.30
CA VAL A 125 11.67 4.15 9.91
C VAL A 125 10.15 4.28 9.78
N PRO A 126 9.62 5.48 9.46
CA PRO A 126 8.18 5.69 9.34
C PRO A 126 7.58 4.89 8.18
N VAL A 127 6.41 4.32 8.42
CA VAL A 127 5.61 3.59 7.43
C VAL A 127 4.32 4.34 7.14
N ILE A 128 4.24 4.83 5.92
CA ILE A 128 3.11 5.58 5.37
C ILE A 128 2.23 4.64 4.57
N ASN A 129 0.92 4.78 4.70
CA ASN A 129 -0.06 4.03 3.93
C ASN A 129 -0.87 4.97 3.04
N VAL A 130 -0.76 4.85 1.73
CA VAL A 130 -1.55 5.60 0.76
C VAL A 130 -2.66 4.69 0.26
N VAL A 131 -3.88 4.94 0.72
CA VAL A 131 -5.06 4.15 0.33
C VAL A 131 -5.47 4.57 -1.07
N THR A 132 -5.33 3.63 -2.01
CA THR A 132 -5.63 3.87 -3.44
C THR A 132 -7.02 3.39 -3.84
N ASP A 133 -7.84 2.96 -2.88
CA ASP A 133 -9.19 2.46 -3.11
C ASP A 133 -10.21 3.44 -2.52
N TYR A 134 -11.32 3.67 -3.24
CA TYR A 134 -12.46 4.43 -2.72
C TYR A 134 -13.26 3.66 -1.66
N CYS A 135 -12.97 2.37 -1.48
CA CYS A 135 -13.54 1.52 -0.44
C CYS A 135 -12.42 0.91 0.41
N CYS A 136 -12.37 1.27 1.69
CA CYS A 136 -11.36 0.76 2.61
C CYS A 136 -11.86 -0.50 3.35
N HIS A 137 -11.18 -1.62 3.14
CA HIS A 137 -11.35 -2.89 3.85
C HIS A 137 -10.27 -3.08 4.94
N ARG A 138 -10.45 -4.05 5.85
CA ARG A 138 -9.60 -4.18 7.06
C ARG A 138 -8.08 -4.31 6.83
N LEU A 139 -7.61 -4.77 5.66
CA LEU A 139 -6.17 -4.91 5.40
C LEU A 139 -5.47 -3.57 5.17
N TRP A 140 -6.22 -2.53 4.79
CA TRP A 140 -5.70 -1.16 4.71
C TRP A 140 -5.51 -0.53 6.10
N ILE A 141 -6.02 -1.17 7.16
CA ILE A 141 -6.15 -0.56 8.47
C ILE A 141 -5.23 -1.29 9.45
N ASN A 142 -4.23 -0.57 9.97
CA ASN A 142 -3.36 -1.02 11.04
C ASN A 142 -2.96 0.18 11.91
N GLU A 143 -3.00 0.00 13.23
CA GLU A 143 -2.57 1.02 14.20
C GLU A 143 -1.07 1.35 14.10
N ASP A 144 -0.29 0.44 13.53
CA ASP A 144 1.16 0.56 13.35
C ASP A 144 1.58 1.53 12.23
N PHE A 145 0.65 1.99 11.39
CA PHE A 145 0.97 3.00 10.38
C PHE A 145 1.19 4.36 11.03
N ASP A 146 2.21 5.09 10.60
CA ASP A 146 2.51 6.43 11.12
C ASP A 146 1.59 7.50 10.53
N ARG A 147 1.25 7.33 9.25
CA ARG A 147 0.31 8.18 8.49
C ARG A 147 -0.49 7.35 7.49
N ILE A 148 -1.73 7.76 7.28
CA ILE A 148 -2.66 7.16 6.33
C ILE A 148 -3.27 8.27 5.48
N TYR A 149 -2.99 8.24 4.18
CA TYR A 149 -3.52 9.17 3.19
C TYR A 149 -4.70 8.55 2.47
N LEU A 150 -5.77 9.33 2.31
CA LEU A 150 -7.08 8.88 1.86
C LEU A 150 -7.58 9.67 0.66
N ALA A 151 -8.42 9.03 -0.14
CA ALA A 151 -9.03 9.63 -1.31
C ALA A 151 -10.12 10.66 -0.97
N THR A 152 -10.91 10.43 0.09
CA THR A 152 -12.12 11.20 0.40
C THR A 152 -12.33 11.39 1.90
N ASP A 153 -13.08 12.44 2.27
CA ASP A 153 -13.53 12.65 3.65
C ASP A 153 -14.45 11.53 4.16
N ASP A 154 -15.29 10.95 3.29
CA ASP A 154 -16.14 9.81 3.65
C ASP A 154 -15.32 8.62 4.17
N LEU A 155 -14.18 8.34 3.53
CA LEU A 155 -13.25 7.32 4.01
C LEU A 155 -12.64 7.70 5.35
N LYS A 156 -12.27 8.98 5.54
CA LYS A 156 -11.73 9.47 6.80
C LYS A 156 -12.73 9.28 7.94
N GLU A 157 -13.99 9.67 7.74
CA GLU A 157 -15.06 9.46 8.73
C GLU A 157 -15.25 7.98 9.07
N LYS A 158 -15.20 7.10 8.05
CA LYS A 158 -15.30 5.65 8.26
C LYS A 158 -14.15 5.13 9.14
N LEU A 159 -12.91 5.58 8.89
CA LEU A 159 -11.75 5.15 9.67
C LEU A 159 -11.77 5.70 11.11
N ILE A 160 -12.30 6.90 11.31
CA ILE A 160 -12.54 7.47 12.65
C ILE A 160 -13.54 6.61 13.43
N LYS A 161 -14.65 6.19 12.80
CA LYS A 161 -15.63 5.26 13.39
C LYS A 161 -15.02 3.88 13.71
N MET A 162 -13.92 3.53 13.04
CA MET A 162 -13.12 2.32 13.32
C MET A 162 -12.02 2.55 14.37
N HIS A 163 -12.04 3.69 15.08
CA HIS A 163 -11.10 4.06 16.14
C HIS A 163 -9.66 4.32 15.70
N ILE A 164 -9.44 4.66 14.42
CA ILE A 164 -8.12 5.12 13.97
C ILE A 164 -7.93 6.58 14.39
N PRO A 165 -6.80 6.93 15.05
CA PRO A 165 -6.57 8.30 15.50
C PRO A 165 -6.61 9.31 14.36
N VAL A 166 -7.40 10.38 14.52
CA VAL A 166 -7.54 11.47 13.54
C VAL A 166 -6.18 12.06 13.15
N SER A 167 -5.24 12.14 14.10
CA SER A 167 -3.88 12.64 13.88
C SER A 167 -3.04 11.83 12.89
N LYS A 168 -3.48 10.61 12.55
CA LYS A 168 -2.84 9.76 11.54
C LYS A 168 -3.50 9.89 10.15
N LEU A 169 -4.67 10.52 10.06
CA LEU A 169 -5.52 10.50 8.86
C LEU A 169 -5.50 11.84 8.13
N GLU A 170 -5.20 11.79 6.85
CA GLU A 170 -5.20 12.97 5.98
C GLU A 170 -5.86 12.65 4.64
N VAL A 171 -6.67 13.58 4.13
CA VAL A 171 -7.33 13.45 2.82
C VAL A 171 -6.53 14.27 1.83
N THR A 172 -5.93 13.58 0.86
CA THR A 172 -5.06 14.19 -0.17
C THR A 172 -5.51 13.84 -1.58
N GLY A 173 -6.48 12.95 -1.73
CA GLY A 173 -6.76 12.30 -3.01
C GLY A 173 -5.81 11.13 -3.30
N ILE A 174 -6.07 10.43 -4.41
CA ILE A 174 -5.21 9.35 -4.90
C ILE A 174 -4.12 9.97 -5.79
N PRO A 175 -2.83 9.61 -5.62
CA PRO A 175 -1.77 10.11 -6.48
C PRO A 175 -2.01 9.74 -7.96
N ILE A 176 -1.96 10.75 -8.82
CA ILE A 176 -2.06 10.62 -10.28
C ILE A 176 -0.82 11.21 -10.93
N ARG A 177 -0.63 10.93 -12.23
CA ARG A 177 0.51 11.47 -12.98
C ARG A 177 0.34 12.97 -13.19
N ALA A 178 1.45 13.71 -13.15
CA ALA A 178 1.46 15.17 -13.32
C ALA A 178 0.79 15.63 -14.62
N GLY A 179 0.88 14.85 -15.72
CA GLY A 179 0.21 15.20 -16.98
C GLY A 179 -1.33 15.22 -16.93
N PHE A 180 -1.96 14.78 -15.84
CA PHE A 180 -3.41 14.98 -15.61
C PHE A 180 -3.73 16.29 -14.89
N GLU A 181 -2.73 17.04 -14.44
CA GLU A 181 -2.86 18.37 -13.85
C GLU A 181 -2.66 19.48 -14.89
N GLU A 182 -2.19 19.14 -16.09
CA GLU A 182 -2.02 20.05 -17.22
C GLU A 182 -3.38 20.40 -17.84
N GLU A 183 -3.56 21.67 -18.22
CA GLU A 183 -4.73 22.08 -19.02
C GLU A 183 -4.68 21.40 -20.39
N ILE A 184 -5.83 20.92 -20.85
CA ILE A 184 -5.96 20.31 -22.18
C ILE A 184 -6.16 21.46 -23.18
N ASP A 185 -5.27 21.56 -24.16
CA ASP A 185 -5.39 22.45 -25.34
C ASP A 185 -6.67 22.19 -26.16
#